data_AF-A0A1M7YZ09-F1
#
_entry.id   AF-A0A1M7YZ09-F1
#
_cell.length_a   1.000
_cell.length_b   1.000
_cell.length_c   1.000
_cell.angle_alpha   90.00
_cell.angle_beta   90.00
_cell.angle_gamma   90.00
#
_symmetry.space_group_name_H-M   'P 1'
#
loop_
_entity.id
_entity.type
_entity.pdbx_description
1 polymer ?
#
loop_
_entity_poly.entity_id
_entity_poly.type
_entity_poly.pdbx_seq_one_letter_code
_entity_poly.pdbx_strand_id
1 'polypeptide(L)'
;MNQLAIVQEQTPPPAEESIARIRAMLTGTVTRNQIADNFSRLDTKQRGVLLIASGLKPEEHLDRSFDEFDHLEKQRIREGMCFLKSLQLSLEHKVGDPRQLKYRHFQQPV
;
A
#
# COMPACT_ATOMS: atom_id res chain seq x y z
N MET A 1 45.54 -16.25 8.90
CA MET A 1 45.19 -15.91 7.51
C MET A 1 43.88 -15.13 7.55
N ASN A 2 43.94 -13.80 7.42
CA ASN A 2 42.76 -12.94 7.38
C ASN A 2 42.34 -12.76 5.91
N GLN A 3 41.18 -13.31 5.53
CA GLN A 3 40.53 -12.95 4.27
C GLN A 3 39.70 -11.69 4.50
N LEU A 4 40.11 -10.60 3.88
CA LEU A 4 39.34 -9.36 3.78
C LEU A 4 38.15 -9.60 2.85
N ALA A 5 36.95 -9.28 3.32
CA ALA A 5 35.72 -9.34 2.53
C ALA A 5 35.83 -8.38 1.34
N ILE A 6 35.68 -8.93 0.13
CA ILE A 6 35.58 -8.15 -1.11
C ILE A 6 34.24 -7.44 -1.06
N VAL A 7 34.25 -6.15 -0.69
CA VAL A 7 33.11 -5.25 -0.90
C VAL A 7 32.99 -5.09 -2.41
N GLN A 8 31.98 -5.73 -3.01
CA GLN A 8 31.64 -5.50 -4.40
C GLN A 8 31.30 -4.02 -4.56
N GLU A 9 32.17 -3.27 -5.22
CA GLU A 9 31.88 -1.92 -5.71
C GLU A 9 30.70 -2.03 -6.67
N GLN A 10 29.48 -1.80 -6.17
CA GLN A 10 28.34 -1.57 -7.02
C GLN A 10 28.63 -0.29 -7.79
N THR A 11 28.93 -0.42 -9.08
CA THR A 11 29.01 0.70 -10.01
C THR A 11 27.80 1.60 -9.77
N PRO A 12 27.98 2.88 -9.41
CA PRO A 12 26.86 3.76 -9.18
C PRO A 12 26.01 3.81 -10.45
N PRO A 13 24.67 3.78 -10.32
CA PRO A 13 23.80 3.85 -11.48
C PRO A 13 24.12 5.10 -12.31
N PRO A 14 23.96 5.05 -13.64
CA PRO A 14 24.20 6.19 -14.51
C PRO A 14 23.54 7.45 -13.96
N ALA A 15 24.24 8.60 -14.04
CA ALA A 15 23.75 9.86 -13.49
C ALA A 15 22.36 10.22 -14.05
N GLU A 16 22.09 9.89 -15.31
CA GLU A 16 20.78 10.06 -15.96
C GLU A 16 19.67 9.25 -15.27
N GLU A 17 19.94 8.02 -14.86
CA GLU A 17 18.97 7.17 -14.15
C GLU A 17 18.69 7.71 -12.74
N SER A 18 19.74 8.18 -12.06
CA SER A 18 19.61 8.82 -10.75
C SER A 18 18.78 10.11 -10.82
N ILE A 19 19.03 10.95 -11.84
CA ILE A 19 18.26 12.17 -12.10
C ILE A 19 16.81 11.84 -12.46
N ALA A 20 16.57 10.82 -13.28
CA ALA A 20 15.22 10.39 -13.65
C ALA A 20 14.41 9.90 -12.44
N ARG A 21 15.04 9.11 -11.54
CA ARG A 21 14.41 8.68 -10.28
C ARG A 21 14.05 9.85 -9.38
N ILE A 22 14.97 10.80 -9.20
CA ILE A 22 14.73 11.99 -8.37
C ILE A 22 13.60 12.83 -8.98
N ARG A 23 13.59 13.03 -10.30
CA ARG A 23 12.48 13.71 -10.98
C ARG A 23 11.15 12.99 -10.76
N ALA A 24 11.12 11.67 -10.94
CA ALA A 24 9.91 10.87 -10.74
C ALA A 24 9.39 10.91 -9.29
N MET A 25 10.28 11.03 -8.31
CA MET A 25 9.93 11.28 -6.91
C MET A 25 9.31 12.66 -6.71
N LEU A 26 9.91 13.70 -7.32
CA LEU A 26 9.44 15.08 -7.23
C LEU A 26 8.14 15.32 -7.99
N THR A 27 7.87 14.59 -9.08
CA THR A 27 6.64 14.70 -9.88
C THR A 27 5.52 13.78 -9.40
N GLY A 28 5.73 13.00 -8.33
CA GLY A 28 4.73 12.10 -7.77
C GLY A 28 4.43 10.86 -8.62
N THR A 29 5.16 10.65 -9.72
CA THR A 29 5.01 9.49 -10.62
C THR A 29 5.35 8.19 -9.89
N VAL A 30 6.36 8.22 -9.01
CA VAL A 30 6.72 7.08 -8.16
C VAL A 30 5.54 6.69 -7.26
N THR A 31 4.91 7.67 -6.60
CA THR A 31 3.77 7.45 -5.72
C THR A 31 2.57 6.91 -6.50
N ARG A 32 2.30 7.44 -7.70
CA ARG A 32 1.23 6.95 -8.57
C ARG A 32 1.45 5.49 -8.97
N ASN A 33 2.68 5.14 -9.35
CA ASN A 33 3.04 3.77 -9.73
C ASN A 33 2.92 2.82 -8.53
N GLN A 34 3.30 3.26 -7.33
CA GLN A 34 3.13 2.47 -6.11
C GLN A 34 1.65 2.25 -5.78
N ILE A 35 0.79 3.25 -5.96
CA ILE A 35 -0.66 3.09 -5.75
C ILE A 35 -1.23 2.10 -6.77
N ALA A 36 -0.84 2.22 -8.04
CA ALA A 36 -1.26 1.31 -9.10
C ALA A 36 -0.84 -0.14 -8.83
N ASP A 37 0.42 -0.35 -8.42
CA ASP A 37 0.95 -1.67 -8.07
C ASP A 37 0.26 -2.25 -6.83
N ASN A 38 0.04 -1.45 -5.80
CA ASN A 38 -0.71 -1.92 -4.64
C ASN A 38 -2.14 -2.30 -5.00
N PHE A 39 -2.84 -1.47 -5.79
CA PHE A 39 -4.21 -1.74 -6.23
C PHE A 39 -4.31 -3.02 -7.06
N SER A 40 -3.35 -3.24 -7.98
CA SER A 40 -3.35 -4.42 -8.86
C SER A 40 -3.16 -5.72 -8.08
N ARG A 41 -2.40 -5.69 -6.98
CA ARG A 41 -2.11 -6.82 -6.09
C ARG A 41 -3.26 -7.19 -5.14
N LEU A 42 -4.26 -6.33 -4.98
CA LEU A 42 -5.40 -6.62 -4.12
C LEU A 42 -6.28 -7.71 -4.72
N ASP A 43 -6.70 -8.67 -3.89
CA ASP A 43 -7.74 -9.62 -4.24
C ASP A 43 -9.12 -8.93 -4.36
N THR A 44 -10.12 -9.64 -4.87
CA THR A 44 -11.47 -9.10 -5.09
C THR A 44 -12.12 -8.54 -3.82
N LYS A 45 -11.94 -9.20 -2.67
CA LYS A 45 -12.54 -8.72 -1.40
C LYS A 45 -11.82 -7.47 -0.91
N GLN A 46 -10.49 -7.47 -0.99
CA GLN A 46 -9.66 -6.33 -0.62
C GLN A 46 -9.97 -5.11 -1.50
N ARG A 47 -10.12 -5.31 -2.82
CA ARG A 47 -10.58 -4.24 -3.73
C ARG A 47 -11.95 -3.72 -3.36
N GLY A 48 -12.91 -4.60 -3.07
CA GLY A 48 -14.25 -4.19 -2.63
C GLY A 48 -14.21 -3.30 -1.39
N VAL A 49 -13.44 -3.69 -0.36
CA VAL A 49 -13.26 -2.89 0.86
C VAL A 49 -12.60 -1.55 0.56
N LEU A 50 -11.55 -1.54 -0.28
CA LEU A 50 -10.89 -0.31 -0.68
C LEU A 50 -11.85 0.64 -1.42
N LEU A 51 -12.64 0.13 -2.37
CA LEU A 51 -13.60 0.93 -3.11
C LEU A 51 -14.64 1.58 -2.17
N ILE A 52 -15.15 0.83 -1.20
CA ILE A 52 -16.07 1.36 -0.18
C ILE A 52 -15.38 2.45 0.64
N ALA A 53 -14.15 2.22 1.11
CA ALA A 53 -13.37 3.21 1.85
C ALA A 53 -13.08 4.49 1.04
N SER A 54 -13.02 4.36 -0.28
CA SER A 54 -12.86 5.45 -1.24
C SER A 54 -14.17 6.14 -1.62
N GLY A 55 -15.32 5.72 -1.08
CA GLY A 55 -16.63 6.24 -1.45
C GLY A 55 -17.06 5.89 -2.87
N LEU A 56 -16.48 4.83 -3.45
CA LEU A 56 -16.81 4.29 -4.76
C LEU A 56 -17.67 3.02 -4.57
N LYS A 57 -18.57 2.76 -5.51
CA LYS A 57 -19.45 1.58 -5.46
C LYS A 57 -18.74 0.34 -6.03
N PRO A 58 -18.51 -0.72 -5.26
CA PRO A 58 -17.84 -1.91 -5.79
C PRO A 58 -18.51 -2.49 -7.03
N GLU A 59 -19.84 -2.52 -7.06
CA GLU A 59 -20.66 -3.03 -8.18
C GLU A 59 -20.34 -2.37 -9.53
N GLU A 60 -19.86 -1.13 -9.54
CA GLU A 60 -19.57 -0.36 -10.75
C GLU A 60 -18.08 -0.37 -11.12
N HIS A 61 -17.19 -0.70 -10.17
CA HIS A 61 -15.75 -0.40 -10.26
C HIS A 61 -14.82 -1.59 -9.98
N LEU A 62 -15.33 -2.74 -9.52
CA LEU A 62 -14.51 -3.85 -9.04
C LEU A 62 -13.59 -4.47 -10.10
N ASP A 63 -14.08 -4.57 -11.33
CA ASP A 63 -13.37 -5.19 -12.46
C ASP A 63 -12.42 -4.24 -13.18
N ARG A 64 -12.45 -2.94 -12.83
CA ARG A 64 -11.58 -1.93 -13.44
C ARG A 64 -10.15 -2.07 -12.94
N SER A 65 -9.22 -1.96 -13.86
CA SER A 65 -7.81 -1.72 -13.58
C SER A 65 -7.60 -0.30 -13.06
N PHE A 66 -6.49 -0.06 -12.36
CA PHE A 66 -6.19 1.25 -11.79
C PHE A 66 -6.13 2.36 -12.86
N ASP A 67 -5.70 2.03 -14.08
CA ASP A 67 -5.54 3.04 -15.13
C ASP A 67 -6.85 3.53 -15.73
N GLU A 68 -7.92 2.73 -15.65
CA GLU A 68 -9.26 3.05 -16.13
C GLU A 68 -10.00 4.07 -15.26
N PHE A 69 -9.53 4.33 -14.05
CA PHE A 69 -10.10 5.36 -13.18
C PHE A 69 -9.70 6.77 -13.65
N ASP A 70 -10.61 7.73 -13.48
CA ASP A 70 -10.29 9.14 -13.70
C ASP A 70 -9.37 9.71 -12.61
N HIS A 71 -8.95 10.97 -12.74
CA HIS A 71 -8.04 11.57 -11.79
C HIS A 71 -8.63 11.74 -10.39
N LEU A 72 -9.93 12.05 -10.30
CA LEU A 72 -10.64 12.25 -9.04
C LEU A 72 -10.85 10.91 -8.32
N GLU A 73 -11.24 9.89 -9.06
CA GLU A 73 -11.36 8.51 -8.58
C GLU A 73 -10.01 7.98 -8.09
N LYS A 74 -8.91 8.22 -8.82
CA LYS A 74 -7.56 7.85 -8.38
C LYS A 74 -7.17 8.53 -7.06
N GLN A 75 -7.54 9.80 -6.88
CA GLN A 75 -7.31 10.51 -5.62
C GLN A 75 -8.16 9.93 -4.48
N ARG A 76 -9.43 9.58 -4.73
CA ARG A 76 -10.28 8.88 -3.76
C ARG A 76 -9.74 7.49 -3.39
N ILE A 77 -9.20 6.75 -4.36
CA ILE A 77 -8.54 5.46 -4.13
C ILE A 77 -7.35 5.65 -3.18
N ARG A 78 -6.52 6.66 -3.43
CA ARG A 78 -5.39 7.01 -2.55
C ARG A 78 -5.87 7.36 -1.13
N GLU A 79 -6.92 8.16 -0.99
CA GLU A 79 -7.50 8.54 0.31
C GLU A 79 -8.06 7.32 1.05
N GLY A 80 -8.76 6.43 0.34
CA GLY A 80 -9.24 5.16 0.89
C GLY A 80 -8.11 4.26 1.39
N MET A 81 -7.00 4.16 0.65
CA MET A 81 -5.81 3.42 1.11
C MET A 81 -5.23 4.04 2.40
N CYS A 82 -5.13 5.37 2.47
CA CYS A 82 -4.67 6.07 3.67
C CYS A 82 -5.60 5.82 4.87
N PHE A 83 -6.92 5.86 4.63
CA PHE A 83 -7.93 5.58 5.64
C PHE A 83 -7.79 4.16 6.19
N LEU A 84 -7.70 3.15 5.32
CA LEU A 84 -7.55 1.75 5.73
C LEU A 84 -6.26 1.52 6.53
N LYS A 85 -5.16 2.15 6.13
CA LYS A 85 -3.90 2.11 6.88
C LYS A 85 -4.07 2.72 8.28
N SER A 86 -4.75 3.86 8.39
CA SER A 86 -5.02 4.51 9.68
C SER A 86 -5.91 3.64 10.57
N LEU A 87 -6.95 3.02 9.99
CA LEU A 87 -7.83 2.09 10.70
C LEU A 87 -7.06 0.87 11.23
N GLN A 88 -6.21 0.26 10.40
CA GLN A 88 -5.37 -0.87 10.79
C GLN A 88 -4.48 -0.50 11.99
N LEU A 89 -3.76 0.62 11.92
CA LEU A 89 -2.89 1.08 13.01
C LEU A 89 -3.69 1.37 14.29
N SER A 90 -4.88 1.98 14.16
CA SER A 90 -5.75 2.25 15.31
C SER A 90 -6.21 0.95 15.99
N LEU A 91 -6.54 -0.08 15.20
CA LEU A 91 -6.93 -1.38 15.72
C LEU A 91 -5.75 -2.06 16.41
N GLU A 92 -4.58 -2.15 15.77
CA GLU A 92 -3.37 -2.72 16.36
C GLU A 92 -3.02 -2.04 17.70
N HIS A 93 -3.15 -0.71 17.79
CA HIS A 93 -2.92 0.03 19.03
C HIS A 93 -3.96 -0.27 20.13
N LYS A 94 -5.23 -0.45 19.78
CA LYS A 94 -6.32 -0.62 20.76
C LYS A 94 -6.48 -2.05 21.24
N VAL A 95 -6.39 -3.02 20.34
CA VAL A 95 -6.64 -4.43 20.62
C VAL A 95 -5.37 -5.27 20.71
N GLY A 96 -4.21 -4.67 20.43
CA GLY A 96 -2.94 -5.39 20.31
C GLY A 96 -2.88 -6.18 19.00
N ASP A 97 -1.86 -7.03 18.87
CA ASP A 97 -1.75 -7.96 17.75
C ASP A 97 -2.89 -9.00 17.82
N PRO A 98 -3.83 -9.03 16.84
CA PRO A 98 -4.94 -9.97 16.84
C PRO A 98 -4.47 -11.44 16.84
N ARG A 99 -3.26 -11.72 16.34
CA ARG A 99 -2.65 -13.06 16.33
C ARG A 99 -2.28 -13.55 17.72
N GLN A 100 -2.22 -12.64 18.70
CA GLN A 100 -1.93 -12.94 20.10
C GLN A 100 -3.20 -13.05 20.96
N LEU A 101 -4.39 -12.88 20.36
CA LEU A 101 -5.66 -13.06 21.07
C LEU A 101 -5.86 -14.52 21.46
N LYS A 102 -6.13 -14.76 22.74
CA LYS A 102 -6.43 -16.08 23.31
C LYS A 102 -7.94 -16.27 23.42
N TYR A 103 -8.40 -17.52 23.43
CA TYR A 103 -9.82 -17.86 23.57
C TYR A 103 -10.52 -17.12 24.75
N ARG A 104 -9.83 -16.99 25.89
CA ARG A 104 -10.31 -16.24 27.06
C ARG A 104 -10.68 -14.78 26.79
N HIS A 105 -10.11 -14.14 25.76
CA HIS A 105 -10.41 -12.75 25.40
C HIS A 105 -11.76 -12.61 24.67
N PHE A 106 -12.41 -13.72 24.29
CA PHE A 106 -13.72 -13.75 23.61
C PHE A 106 -14.84 -14.30 24.50
N GLN A 107 -14.55 -14.66 25.75
CA GLN A 107 -15.58 -15.06 26.70
C GLN A 107 -16.19 -13.82 27.36
N GLN A 108 -17.51 -13.71 27.36
CA GLN A 108 -18.21 -12.66 28.10
C GLN A 108 -18.00 -12.87 29.61
N PRO A 109 -17.76 -11.81 30.40
CA PRO A 109 -17.77 -11.93 31.85
C PRO A 109 -19.18 -12.35 32.30
N VAL A 110 -19.24 -13.40 33.11
CA VAL A 110 -20.45 -13.87 33.81
C VAL A 110 -20.75 -12.93 34.98
#